data_AF-E6UAX2-F1
#
_entry.id   AF-E6UAX2-F1
#
_cell.length_a   1.000
_cell.length_b   1.000
_cell.length_c   1.000
_cell.angle_alpha   90.00
_cell.angle_beta   90.00
_cell.angle_gamma   90.00
#
_symmetry.space_group_name_H-M   'P 1'
#
loop_
_entity.id
_entity.type
_entity.pdbx_description
1 polymer ?
#
loop_
_entity_poly.entity_id
_entity_poly.type
_entity_poly.pdbx_seq_one_letter_code
_entity_poly.pdbx_strand_id
1 'polypeptide(L)'
;MNLKKYTIAAAGLICRKAKVDNVYAWSSEVHRYIAEKALELLEKEKKLRPVAFYKNWHEEIKLGSVAPDKTGDIDEGPGKHYYSCMNAKGRELDESKGFYRNRLGDFSPSARTLFRANYTSAVSLYKSGMTKESMVYLGRAIHFVSDMGCTPHVANMTSGIKASNVHNAFEKQINNSYSSFGADNFDKRLTKYYEKADPGEAFNKLIKYAGKFVDTILHLDPRAFDDTAKNTIPVTEQHVMAVLLKFYTDCNSDKGNFVCNDKMYSFKNEATGLMLTVTPKGLIVDEADKDKEQKILIKLCESGTFGLKAENGGYINKKCNGFDYLKINGKAAQFRSEALGNRRFVISTEESEFKKYLTAKGGKLTAAPYEPENPTMIWVLC
;
A
#
# COMPACT_ATOMS: atom_id res chain seq x y z
N MET A 1 -7.92 54.59 44.22
CA MET A 1 -8.62 53.29 44.36
C MET A 1 -9.48 53.12 43.12
N ASN A 2 -8.97 52.44 42.08
CA ASN A 2 -9.52 52.45 40.73
C ASN A 2 -10.29 51.16 40.42
N LEU A 3 -11.56 51.32 40.10
CA LEU A 3 -12.44 50.30 39.54
C LEU A 3 -12.29 50.35 38.01
N LYS A 4 -11.80 49.29 37.37
CA LYS A 4 -12.32 48.86 36.06
C LYS A 4 -11.94 47.40 35.76
N LYS A 5 -13.03 46.62 35.79
CA LYS A 5 -13.25 45.24 35.42
C LYS A 5 -12.85 44.91 33.97
N TYR A 6 -12.42 43.64 33.82
CA TYR A 6 -12.57 42.76 32.64
C TYR A 6 -12.21 43.32 31.26
N THR A 7 -11.06 42.89 30.74
CA THR A 7 -10.94 42.60 29.31
C THR A 7 -9.97 41.42 29.08
N ILE A 8 -10.59 40.26 28.90
CA ILE A 8 -10.23 39.22 27.92
C ILE A 8 -8.84 38.58 28.04
N ALA A 9 -8.86 37.44 28.73
CA ALA A 9 -8.04 36.29 28.38
C ALA A 9 -8.31 35.88 26.92
N ALA A 10 -7.32 36.04 26.03
CA ALA A 10 -7.22 35.33 24.75
C ALA A 10 -5.89 35.63 24.03
N ALA A 11 -4.75 35.46 24.70
CA ALA A 11 -3.43 35.56 24.03
C ALA A 11 -2.64 34.24 24.05
N GLY A 12 -3.28 33.14 24.44
CA GLY A 12 -2.61 31.87 24.67
C GLY A 12 -3.39 30.67 24.16
N LEU A 13 -4.01 30.71 22.98
CA LEU A 13 -4.57 29.51 22.34
C LEU A 13 -4.97 29.67 20.86
N ILE A 14 -4.08 30.17 19.99
CA ILE A 14 -4.23 29.98 18.53
C ILE A 14 -2.88 29.53 17.95
N CYS A 15 -2.42 28.37 18.40
CA CYS A 15 -1.44 27.54 17.68
C CYS A 15 -1.91 26.08 17.70
N ARG A 16 -3.21 25.87 17.43
CA ARG A 16 -3.76 24.55 17.15
C ARG A 16 -4.38 24.55 15.75
N LYS A 17 -3.79 23.70 14.91
CA LYS A 17 -4.31 23.15 13.66
C LYS A 17 -4.50 24.14 12.50
N ALA A 18 -3.39 24.61 11.95
CA ALA A 18 -3.22 24.41 10.51
C ALA A 18 -2.70 22.98 10.36
N LYS A 19 -3.62 22.00 10.35
CA LYS A 19 -3.28 20.70 9.77
C LYS A 19 -3.02 20.99 8.30
N VAL A 20 -1.78 20.75 7.85
CA VAL A 20 -1.51 20.63 6.43
C VAL A 20 -2.14 19.30 6.04
N ASP A 21 -3.41 19.37 5.67
CA ASP A 21 -4.10 18.30 4.97
C ASP A 21 -3.68 18.46 3.50
N ASN A 22 -3.19 17.36 2.91
CA ASN A 22 -2.70 17.14 1.55
C ASN A 22 -1.18 16.94 1.47
N VAL A 23 -0.81 15.66 1.53
CA VAL A 23 0.53 15.13 1.24
C VAL A 23 0.40 14.50 -0.14
N TYR A 24 0.99 15.12 -1.15
CA TYR A 24 1.11 14.54 -2.49
C TYR A 24 2.53 14.00 -2.63
N ALA A 25 2.65 12.81 -3.22
CA ALA A 25 3.92 12.20 -3.59
C ALA A 25 4.06 12.30 -5.10
N TRP A 26 5.07 13.00 -5.64
CA TRP A 26 5.03 13.46 -7.03
C TRP A 26 3.68 14.17 -7.35
N SER A 27 3.50 14.75 -8.55
CA SER A 27 2.11 15.09 -8.91
C SER A 27 1.38 13.86 -9.41
N SER A 28 0.05 13.94 -9.37
CA SER A 28 -0.83 13.03 -10.09
C SER A 28 -0.43 12.86 -11.57
N GLU A 29 0.15 13.88 -12.21
CA GLU A 29 0.60 13.78 -13.61
C GLU A 29 1.85 12.92 -13.77
N VAL A 30 2.81 13.02 -12.86
CA VAL A 30 4.03 12.18 -12.90
C VAL A 30 3.67 10.71 -12.64
N HIS A 31 2.74 10.43 -11.71
CA HIS A 31 2.24 9.06 -11.48
C HIS A 31 1.54 8.47 -12.70
N ARG A 32 0.74 9.28 -13.41
CA ARG A 32 0.10 8.86 -14.67
C ARG A 32 1.14 8.59 -15.74
N TYR A 33 2.10 9.49 -15.88
CA TYR A 33 3.17 9.38 -16.86
C TYR A 33 3.97 8.09 -16.68
N ILE A 34 4.40 7.77 -15.45
CA ILE A 34 5.17 6.56 -15.18
C ILE A 34 4.36 5.30 -15.48
N ALA A 35 3.07 5.28 -15.13
CA ALA A 35 2.19 4.16 -15.45
C ALA A 35 2.02 3.99 -16.97
N GLU A 36 1.82 5.10 -17.70
CA GLU A 36 1.70 5.13 -19.15
C GLU A 36 2.99 4.67 -19.85
N LYS A 37 4.14 5.20 -19.44
CA LYS A 37 5.44 4.82 -20.00
C LYS A 37 5.83 3.38 -19.71
N ALA A 38 5.46 2.84 -18.55
CA ALA A 38 5.66 1.42 -18.29
C ALA A 38 4.79 0.52 -19.19
N LEU A 39 3.58 0.95 -19.55
CA LEU A 39 2.73 0.25 -20.52
C LEU A 39 3.32 0.32 -21.94
N GLU A 40 3.78 1.50 -22.38
CA GLU A 40 4.50 1.67 -23.64
C GLU A 40 5.79 0.83 -23.69
N LEU A 41 6.50 0.72 -22.57
CA LEU A 41 7.73 -0.07 -22.46
C LEU A 41 7.47 -1.57 -22.69
N LEU A 42 6.28 -2.09 -22.32
CA LEU A 42 5.88 -3.45 -22.69
C LEU A 42 5.84 -3.65 -24.21
N GLU A 43 5.34 -2.67 -24.95
CA GLU A 43 5.28 -2.69 -26.42
C GLU A 43 6.68 -2.62 -27.03
N LYS A 44 7.51 -1.69 -26.55
CA LYS A 44 8.90 -1.50 -26.97
C LYS A 44 9.73 -2.78 -26.77
N GLU A 45 9.53 -3.45 -25.64
CA GLU A 45 10.19 -4.73 -25.28
C GLU A 45 9.51 -5.97 -25.89
N LYS A 46 8.56 -5.77 -26.81
CA LYS A 46 7.84 -6.82 -27.56
C LYS A 46 7.17 -7.86 -26.64
N LYS A 47 6.65 -7.43 -25.49
CA LYS A 47 5.89 -8.28 -24.55
C LYS A 47 4.44 -8.43 -25.01
N LEU A 48 4.26 -9.02 -26.20
CA LEU A 48 2.98 -9.02 -26.93
C LEU A 48 1.79 -9.56 -26.12
N ARG A 49 2.00 -10.61 -25.30
CA ARG A 49 0.94 -11.18 -24.46
C ARG A 49 0.51 -10.23 -23.33
N PRO A 50 1.42 -9.71 -22.49
CA PRO A 50 1.12 -8.61 -21.57
C PRO A 50 0.48 -7.39 -22.26
N VAL A 51 0.99 -6.95 -23.41
CA VAL A 51 0.41 -5.82 -24.16
C VAL A 51 -1.06 -6.08 -24.50
N ALA A 52 -1.38 -7.26 -25.07
CA ALA A 52 -2.75 -7.62 -25.38
C ALA A 52 -3.64 -7.71 -24.13
N PHE A 53 -3.08 -8.14 -22.99
CA PHE A 53 -3.79 -8.23 -21.72
C PHE A 53 -4.21 -6.84 -21.18
N TYR A 54 -3.39 -5.80 -21.37
CA TYR A 54 -3.65 -4.47 -20.85
C TYR A 54 -4.34 -3.51 -21.81
N LYS A 55 -4.42 -3.83 -23.12
CA LYS A 55 -4.88 -2.94 -24.20
C LYS A 55 -6.12 -2.09 -23.87
N ASN A 56 -7.10 -2.65 -23.15
CA ASN A 56 -8.37 -1.99 -22.85
C ASN A 56 -8.45 -1.39 -21.43
N TRP A 57 -7.35 -1.38 -20.68
CA TRP A 57 -7.32 -1.07 -19.25
C TRP A 57 -6.33 0.03 -18.87
N HIS A 58 -5.73 0.70 -19.86
CA HIS A 58 -4.73 1.75 -19.63
C HIS A 58 -5.34 2.89 -18.79
N GLU A 59 -6.58 3.28 -19.06
CA GLU A 59 -7.24 4.36 -18.31
C GLU A 59 -7.53 3.96 -16.86
N GLU A 60 -8.04 2.76 -16.59
CA GLU A 60 -8.24 2.27 -15.23
C GLU A 60 -6.93 2.24 -14.43
N ILE A 61 -5.84 1.80 -15.05
CA ILE A 61 -4.51 1.76 -14.42
C ILE A 61 -4.03 3.19 -14.11
N LYS A 62 -4.15 4.12 -15.06
CA LYS A 62 -3.79 5.55 -14.86
C LYS A 62 -4.69 6.25 -13.83
N LEU A 63 -5.97 5.90 -13.76
CA LEU A 63 -6.89 6.41 -12.74
C LEU A 63 -6.51 5.88 -11.35
N GLY A 64 -6.13 4.61 -11.27
CA GLY A 64 -5.65 3.98 -10.05
C GLY A 64 -4.34 4.57 -9.54
N SER A 65 -3.41 4.91 -10.44
CA SER A 65 -2.08 5.43 -10.07
C SER A 65 -2.09 6.81 -9.41
N VAL A 66 -3.22 7.52 -9.46
CA VAL A 66 -3.40 8.82 -8.80
C VAL A 66 -4.39 8.80 -7.65
N ALA A 67 -5.09 7.68 -7.45
CA ALA A 67 -6.13 7.61 -6.43
C ALA A 67 -5.62 7.76 -4.99
N PRO A 68 -4.46 7.17 -4.59
CA PRO A 68 -3.98 7.24 -3.20
C PRO A 68 -3.61 8.66 -2.72
N ASP A 69 -3.38 9.59 -3.64
CA ASP A 69 -3.13 11.00 -3.37
C ASP A 69 -4.41 11.81 -3.13
N LYS A 70 -5.58 11.30 -3.50
CA LYS A 70 -6.83 12.06 -3.44
C LYS A 70 -7.31 12.21 -2.01
N THR A 71 -7.75 13.42 -1.66
CA THR A 71 -8.37 13.70 -0.37
C THR A 71 -9.57 12.78 -0.12
N GLY A 72 -9.57 12.11 1.03
CA GLY A 72 -10.58 11.14 1.45
C GLY A 72 -10.32 9.70 1.00
N ASP A 73 -9.22 9.43 0.29
CA ASP A 73 -8.86 8.07 -0.10
C ASP A 73 -8.38 7.23 1.10
N ILE A 74 -8.64 5.91 1.08
CA ILE A 74 -8.27 4.99 2.16
C ILE A 74 -6.75 4.91 2.39
N ASP A 75 -5.96 5.19 1.35
CA ASP A 75 -4.50 5.16 1.38
C ASP A 75 -3.87 6.57 1.45
N GLU A 76 -4.70 7.62 1.61
CA GLU A 76 -4.24 8.95 1.94
C GLU A 76 -3.74 8.99 3.40
N GLY A 77 -2.63 9.70 3.65
CA GLY A 77 -2.28 10.09 5.01
C GLY A 77 -0.78 10.23 5.28
N PRO A 78 -0.42 10.82 6.42
CA PRO A 78 0.97 11.07 6.78
C PRO A 78 1.73 9.75 6.93
N GLY A 79 2.90 9.66 6.27
CA GLY A 79 3.78 8.50 6.34
C GLY A 79 3.39 7.32 5.45
N LYS A 80 2.15 7.24 4.96
CA LYS A 80 1.66 6.12 4.13
C LYS A 80 2.45 5.96 2.82
N HIS A 81 2.82 7.09 2.21
CA HIS A 81 3.53 7.19 0.94
C HIS A 81 5.06 7.12 1.08
N TYR A 82 5.56 6.74 2.26
CA TYR A 82 6.99 6.77 2.59
C TYR A 82 7.50 5.35 2.85
N TYR A 83 8.71 5.07 2.35
CA TYR A 83 9.46 3.86 2.66
C TYR A 83 10.95 4.22 2.67
N SER A 84 11.46 4.51 3.86
CA SER A 84 12.57 5.46 3.98
C SER A 84 13.88 4.78 4.33
N CYS A 85 14.80 4.77 3.37
CA CYS A 85 16.17 4.34 3.61
C CYS A 85 17.10 5.47 4.05
N MET A 86 16.66 6.73 3.95
CA MET A 86 17.42 7.91 4.34
C MET A 86 16.59 8.80 5.26
N ASN A 87 17.26 9.58 6.11
CA ASN A 87 16.63 10.72 6.77
C ASN A 87 16.72 11.99 5.91
N ALA A 88 16.07 13.06 6.35
CA ALA A 88 15.97 14.31 5.60
C ALA A 88 17.31 15.07 5.46
N LYS A 89 18.42 14.53 5.99
CA LYS A 89 19.78 15.06 5.88
C LYS A 89 20.72 14.12 5.11
N GLY A 90 20.18 13.13 4.39
CA GLY A 90 20.98 12.20 3.59
C GLY A 90 21.68 11.09 4.39
N ARG A 91 21.38 10.92 5.68
CA ARG A 91 21.96 9.81 6.45
C ARG A 91 21.12 8.55 6.28
N GLU A 92 21.79 7.43 6.04
CA GLU A 92 21.15 6.11 5.95
C GLU A 92 20.45 5.75 7.27
N LEU A 93 19.28 5.14 7.13
CA LEU A 93 18.49 4.60 8.23
C LEU A 93 18.71 3.08 8.30
N ASP A 94 18.56 2.52 9.50
CA ASP A 94 18.69 1.07 9.66
C ASP A 94 17.47 0.35 9.08
N GLU A 95 17.72 -0.75 8.37
CA GLU A 95 16.69 -1.74 8.07
C GLU A 95 16.57 -2.76 9.21
N SER A 96 15.38 -3.32 9.38
CA SER A 96 15.12 -4.44 10.28
C SER A 96 14.44 -5.55 9.51
N LYS A 97 15.07 -6.73 9.46
CA LYS A 97 14.59 -7.90 8.71
C LYS A 97 14.27 -7.58 7.24
N GLY A 98 15.12 -6.74 6.62
CA GLY A 98 14.92 -6.28 5.25
C GLY A 98 13.75 -5.30 5.07
N PHE A 99 13.26 -4.66 6.14
CA PHE A 99 12.27 -3.58 6.09
C PHE A 99 12.82 -2.25 6.57
N TYR A 100 12.51 -1.20 5.82
CA TYR A 100 12.61 0.18 6.27
C TYR A 100 11.32 0.65 6.92
N ARG A 101 11.44 1.65 7.79
CA ARG A 101 10.28 2.29 8.42
C ARG A 101 9.77 3.42 7.52
N ASN A 102 8.50 3.75 7.68
CA ASN A 102 7.93 4.95 7.12
C ASN A 102 8.44 6.20 7.87
N ARG A 103 7.96 7.36 7.45
CA ARG A 103 8.30 8.65 8.06
C ARG A 103 7.94 8.78 9.54
N LEU A 104 6.91 8.07 9.99
CA LEU A 104 6.47 8.11 11.39
C LEU A 104 7.25 7.13 12.28
N GLY A 105 8.17 6.34 11.71
CA GLY A 105 8.93 5.34 12.44
C GLY A 105 8.23 3.97 12.52
N ASP A 106 7.14 3.76 11.76
CA ASP A 106 6.38 2.51 11.75
C ASP A 106 6.69 1.68 10.50
N PHE A 107 6.58 0.35 10.57
CA PHE A 107 6.70 -0.51 9.37
C PHE A 107 5.46 -0.47 8.47
N SER A 108 4.29 -0.16 9.05
CA SER A 108 3.02 -0.08 8.33
C SER A 108 2.08 0.96 8.98
N PRO A 109 1.25 1.66 8.18
CA PRO A 109 1.25 1.67 6.72
C PRO A 109 2.49 2.39 6.14
N SER A 110 3.09 1.80 5.11
CA SER A 110 4.22 2.36 4.35
C SER A 110 4.01 2.09 2.86
N ALA A 111 4.79 2.73 1.97
CA ALA A 111 4.62 2.51 0.53
C ALA A 111 4.75 1.03 0.17
N ARG A 112 5.67 0.29 0.82
CA ARG A 112 5.80 -1.17 0.64
C ARG A 112 4.57 -1.96 1.10
N THR A 113 4.02 -1.68 2.29
CA THR A 113 2.86 -2.46 2.78
C THR A 113 1.58 -2.11 2.03
N LEU A 114 1.44 -0.85 1.60
CA LEU A 114 0.33 -0.42 0.75
C LEU A 114 0.45 -0.94 -0.69
N PHE A 115 1.65 -1.08 -1.24
CA PHE A 115 1.86 -1.87 -2.45
C PHE A 115 1.32 -3.29 -2.27
N ARG A 116 1.72 -4.00 -1.21
CA ARG A 116 1.29 -5.39 -0.99
C ARG A 116 -0.23 -5.49 -0.86
N ALA A 117 -0.85 -4.57 -0.12
CA ALA A 117 -2.29 -4.59 0.09
C ALA A 117 -3.03 -4.34 -1.22
N ASN A 118 -2.68 -3.29 -1.96
CA ASN A 118 -3.31 -2.96 -3.23
C ASN A 118 -3.06 -4.02 -4.31
N TYR A 119 -1.85 -4.58 -4.39
CA TYR A 119 -1.51 -5.63 -5.34
C TYR A 119 -2.28 -6.93 -5.03
N THR A 120 -2.38 -7.31 -3.75
CA THR A 120 -3.16 -8.48 -3.32
C THR A 120 -4.64 -8.29 -3.65
N SER A 121 -5.19 -7.09 -3.42
CA SER A 121 -6.55 -6.73 -3.82
C SER A 121 -6.73 -6.79 -5.34
N ALA A 122 -5.78 -6.27 -6.13
CA ALA A 122 -5.85 -6.31 -7.59
C ALA A 122 -5.97 -7.75 -8.11
N VAL A 123 -5.11 -8.66 -7.64
CA VAL A 123 -5.16 -10.07 -8.07
C VAL A 123 -6.45 -10.73 -7.58
N SER A 124 -6.88 -10.46 -6.35
CA SER A 124 -8.11 -11.01 -5.77
C SER A 124 -9.37 -10.59 -6.54
N LEU A 125 -9.46 -9.31 -6.93
CA LEU A 125 -10.54 -8.77 -7.75
C LEU A 125 -10.55 -9.42 -9.14
N TYR A 126 -9.39 -9.53 -9.79
CA TYR A 126 -9.27 -10.19 -11.09
C TYR A 126 -9.76 -11.63 -11.04
N LYS A 127 -9.27 -12.40 -10.05
CA LYS A 127 -9.65 -13.81 -9.83
C LYS A 127 -11.11 -13.99 -9.45
N SER A 128 -11.79 -12.92 -9.05
CA SER A 128 -13.22 -12.89 -8.73
C SER A 128 -14.08 -12.33 -9.87
N GLY A 129 -13.50 -12.06 -11.05
CA GLY A 129 -14.22 -11.53 -12.21
C GLY A 129 -14.42 -10.00 -12.23
N MET A 130 -13.98 -9.29 -11.19
CA MET A 130 -14.05 -7.83 -11.08
C MET A 130 -12.86 -7.17 -11.76
N THR A 131 -12.80 -7.31 -13.09
CA THR A 131 -11.60 -6.97 -13.88
C THR A 131 -11.33 -5.46 -13.90
N LYS A 132 -12.37 -4.64 -14.02
CA LYS A 132 -12.21 -3.17 -14.07
C LYS A 132 -11.62 -2.64 -12.76
N GLU A 133 -12.20 -3.06 -11.63
CA GLU A 133 -11.78 -2.71 -10.28
C GLU A 133 -10.36 -3.20 -10.02
N SER A 134 -10.06 -4.42 -10.49
CA SER A 134 -8.72 -4.99 -10.43
C SER A 134 -7.67 -4.10 -11.08
N MET A 135 -7.94 -3.54 -12.26
CA MET A 135 -7.00 -2.67 -12.97
C MET A 135 -6.79 -1.33 -12.27
N VAL A 136 -7.85 -0.79 -11.63
CA VAL A 136 -7.72 0.36 -10.75
C VAL A 136 -6.82 0.03 -9.56
N TYR A 137 -7.00 -1.12 -8.91
CA TYR A 137 -6.15 -1.55 -7.79
C TYR A 137 -4.70 -1.87 -8.20
N LEU A 138 -4.48 -2.35 -9.42
CA LEU A 138 -3.14 -2.47 -9.99
C LEU A 138 -2.49 -1.09 -10.13
N GLY A 139 -3.23 -0.10 -10.65
CA GLY A 139 -2.79 1.30 -10.68
C GLY A 139 -2.41 1.83 -9.29
N ARG A 140 -3.24 1.54 -8.27
CA ARG A 140 -2.94 1.92 -6.88
C ARG A 140 -1.67 1.26 -6.35
N ALA A 141 -1.37 0.01 -6.73
CA ALA A 141 -0.11 -0.62 -6.37
C ALA A 141 1.08 0.05 -7.07
N ILE A 142 0.92 0.41 -8.35
CA ILE A 142 1.94 1.12 -9.14
C ILE A 142 2.30 2.47 -8.53
N HIS A 143 1.31 3.23 -8.03
CA HIS A 143 1.53 4.48 -7.29
C HIS A 143 2.59 4.34 -6.19
N PHE A 144 2.50 3.30 -5.35
CA PHE A 144 3.47 3.12 -4.27
C PHE A 144 4.86 2.71 -4.75
N VAL A 145 4.98 2.09 -5.92
CA VAL A 145 6.28 1.88 -6.57
C VAL A 145 6.87 3.19 -7.04
N SER A 146 6.02 4.06 -7.60
CA SER A 146 6.39 5.42 -7.97
C SER A 146 6.91 6.22 -6.77
N ASP A 147 6.22 6.18 -5.63
CA ASP A 147 6.68 6.83 -4.39
C ASP A 147 8.04 6.30 -3.94
N MET A 148 8.29 5.00 -4.06
CA MET A 148 9.57 4.39 -3.72
C MET A 148 10.71 4.81 -4.68
N GLY A 149 10.38 5.35 -5.86
CA GLY A 149 11.31 5.98 -6.78
C GLY A 149 11.52 7.48 -6.54
N CYS A 150 10.74 8.10 -5.65
CA CYS A 150 10.78 9.52 -5.37
C CYS A 150 11.74 9.86 -4.23
N THR A 151 12.79 10.65 -4.50
CA THR A 151 13.85 10.97 -3.53
C THR A 151 13.33 11.58 -2.21
N PRO A 152 12.43 12.58 -2.21
CA PRO A 152 11.81 13.07 -0.97
C PRO A 152 11.11 12.00 -0.10
N HIS A 153 10.49 11.00 -0.74
CA HIS A 153 9.69 9.95 -0.09
C HIS A 153 10.53 8.87 0.57
N VAL A 154 11.70 8.60 0.01
CA VAL A 154 12.67 7.65 0.59
C VAL A 154 13.57 8.30 1.64
N ALA A 155 13.49 9.63 1.78
CA ALA A 155 14.36 10.45 2.61
C ALA A 155 13.65 11.13 3.79
N ASN A 156 12.43 10.71 4.14
CA ASN A 156 11.66 11.36 5.22
C ASN A 156 11.56 12.88 5.07
N MET A 157 11.50 13.41 3.85
CA MET A 157 11.32 14.84 3.63
C MET A 157 9.83 15.17 3.65
N THR A 158 9.41 16.04 4.57
CA THR A 158 7.99 16.41 4.68
C THR A 158 7.65 17.40 3.59
N SER A 159 6.47 17.25 2.97
CA SER A 159 5.80 18.38 2.34
C SER A 159 5.53 19.47 3.39
N GLY A 160 5.60 20.73 2.97
CA GLY A 160 5.40 21.88 3.85
C GLY A 160 4.54 22.95 3.17
N ILE A 161 4.34 24.11 3.82
CA ILE A 161 3.60 25.22 3.19
C ILE A 161 4.57 26.16 2.44
N LYS A 162 5.84 26.18 2.84
CA LYS A 162 6.83 27.12 2.30
C LYS A 162 7.39 26.65 0.96
N ALA A 163 7.58 27.56 0.02
CA ALA A 163 8.23 27.28 -1.26
C ALA A 163 9.70 26.80 -1.11
N SER A 164 10.36 27.14 0.01
CA SER A 164 11.71 26.64 0.35
C SER A 164 11.71 25.22 0.94
N ASN A 165 10.55 24.56 1.00
CA ASN A 165 10.47 23.17 1.37
C ASN A 165 10.98 22.31 0.19
N VAL A 166 12.06 21.56 0.44
CA VAL A 166 12.74 20.74 -0.59
C VAL A 166 11.78 19.80 -1.30
N HIS A 167 10.88 19.14 -0.56
CA HIS A 167 9.91 18.20 -1.12
C HIS A 167 8.99 18.91 -2.12
N ASN A 168 8.33 20.00 -1.72
CA ASN A 168 7.45 20.74 -2.62
C ASN A 168 8.18 21.35 -3.82
N ALA A 169 9.38 21.89 -3.58
CA ALA A 169 10.17 22.51 -4.63
C ALA A 169 10.61 21.49 -5.69
N PHE A 170 11.04 20.32 -5.23
CA PHE A 170 11.40 19.19 -6.08
C PHE A 170 10.22 18.77 -6.95
N GLU A 171 9.08 18.41 -6.34
CA GLU A 171 7.92 17.93 -7.10
C GLU A 171 7.35 18.98 -8.05
N LYS A 172 7.30 20.25 -7.61
CA LYS A 172 6.87 21.36 -8.47
C LYS A 172 7.78 21.51 -9.69
N GLN A 173 9.08 21.35 -9.54
CA GLN A 173 10.01 21.39 -10.67
C GLN A 173 9.76 20.21 -11.60
N ILE A 174 9.68 18.99 -11.06
CA ILE A 174 9.52 17.77 -11.86
C ILE A 174 8.23 17.80 -12.67
N ASN A 175 7.15 18.41 -12.16
CA ASN A 175 5.90 18.60 -12.91
C ASN A 175 6.07 19.37 -14.25
N ASN A 176 7.16 20.13 -14.42
CA ASN A 176 7.43 20.86 -15.65
C ASN A 176 8.36 20.10 -16.61
N SER A 177 9.13 19.12 -16.12
CA SER A 177 10.21 18.49 -16.88
C SER A 177 10.05 16.97 -17.07
N TYR A 178 9.16 16.31 -16.31
CA TYR A 178 9.05 14.85 -16.26
C TYR A 178 8.90 14.17 -17.62
N SER A 179 8.19 14.82 -18.56
CA SER A 179 7.90 14.24 -19.88
C SER A 179 9.14 14.02 -20.75
N SER A 180 10.27 14.64 -20.38
CA SER A 180 11.57 14.50 -21.04
C SER A 180 12.39 13.31 -20.53
N PHE A 181 11.92 12.59 -19.51
CA PHE A 181 12.64 11.50 -18.88
C PHE A 181 11.86 10.20 -19.05
N GLY A 182 12.46 9.17 -19.62
CA GLY A 182 11.82 7.87 -19.78
C GLY A 182 12.83 6.74 -19.97
N ALA A 183 12.39 5.51 -19.73
CA ALA A 183 13.19 4.31 -19.88
C ALA A 183 13.39 3.97 -21.35
N ASP A 184 14.66 3.82 -21.75
CA ASP A 184 14.99 3.35 -23.08
C ASP A 184 14.84 1.84 -23.23
N ASN A 185 15.05 1.08 -22.16
CA ASN A 185 15.04 -0.37 -22.16
C ASN A 185 14.61 -0.91 -20.80
N PHE A 186 14.26 -2.20 -20.78
CA PHE A 186 13.94 -2.90 -19.55
C PHE A 186 15.13 -3.70 -18.99
N ASP A 187 15.48 -3.45 -17.73
CA ASP A 187 16.38 -4.33 -16.98
C ASP A 187 15.71 -5.67 -16.65
N LYS A 188 16.01 -6.69 -17.46
CA LYS A 188 15.49 -8.05 -17.32
C LYS A 188 15.80 -8.71 -15.97
N ARG A 189 16.80 -8.23 -15.22
CA ARG A 189 17.10 -8.74 -13.87
C ARG A 189 15.95 -8.47 -12.90
N LEU A 190 15.13 -7.45 -13.15
CA LEU A 190 13.95 -7.12 -12.34
C LEU A 190 12.94 -8.26 -12.33
N THR A 191 12.77 -9.01 -13.43
CA THR A 191 11.82 -10.14 -13.46
C THR A 191 12.06 -11.12 -12.31
N LYS A 192 13.32 -11.47 -12.04
CA LYS A 192 13.68 -12.39 -10.94
C LYS A 192 13.33 -11.83 -9.56
N TYR A 193 13.48 -10.52 -9.34
CA TYR A 193 13.13 -9.92 -8.04
C TYR A 193 11.62 -9.88 -7.82
N TYR A 194 10.82 -9.74 -8.90
CA TYR A 194 9.37 -9.67 -8.84
C TYR A 194 8.65 -11.04 -8.94
N GLU A 195 9.37 -12.14 -9.21
CA GLU A 195 8.81 -13.50 -9.15
C GLU A 195 8.28 -13.88 -7.76
N LYS A 196 8.89 -13.34 -6.71
CA LYS A 196 8.47 -13.55 -5.31
C LYS A 196 7.11 -12.90 -5.04
N ALA A 197 6.39 -13.39 -4.04
CA ALA A 197 5.10 -12.80 -3.63
C ALA A 197 5.29 -11.38 -3.08
N ASP A 198 6.26 -11.19 -2.18
CA ASP A 198 6.74 -9.87 -1.74
C ASP A 198 8.06 -9.55 -2.47
N PRO A 199 8.08 -8.56 -3.39
CA PRO A 199 9.29 -8.15 -4.10
C PRO A 199 10.17 -7.17 -3.29
N GLY A 200 10.20 -7.32 -1.95
CA GLY A 200 10.91 -6.42 -1.04
C GLY A 200 12.38 -6.14 -1.37
N GLU A 201 13.10 -7.10 -1.94
CA GLU A 201 14.48 -6.88 -2.38
C GLU A 201 14.56 -5.86 -3.54
N ALA A 202 13.60 -5.89 -4.48
CA ALA A 202 13.51 -4.90 -5.55
C ALA A 202 13.23 -3.51 -4.96
N PHE A 203 12.31 -3.42 -3.99
CA PHE A 203 11.96 -2.17 -3.33
C PHE A 203 13.13 -1.57 -2.56
N ASN A 204 13.86 -2.39 -1.79
CA ASN A 204 15.05 -1.90 -1.07
C ASN A 204 16.12 -1.38 -2.03
N LYS A 205 16.26 -1.99 -3.22
CA LYS A 205 17.18 -1.48 -4.26
C LYS A 205 16.69 -0.18 -4.88
N LEU A 206 15.40 -0.07 -5.18
CA LEU A 206 14.79 1.14 -5.72
C LEU A 206 14.95 2.33 -4.78
N ILE A 207 14.57 2.17 -3.51
CA ILE A 207 14.68 3.25 -2.54
C ILE A 207 16.14 3.64 -2.28
N LYS A 208 17.06 2.67 -2.23
CA LYS A 208 18.50 2.96 -2.07
C LYS A 208 19.06 3.69 -3.28
N TYR A 209 18.58 3.37 -4.47
CA TYR A 209 18.96 4.08 -5.69
C TYR A 209 18.47 5.53 -5.66
N ALA A 210 17.18 5.76 -5.37
CA ALA A 210 16.63 7.11 -5.23
C ALA A 210 17.30 7.89 -4.09
N GLY A 211 17.63 7.22 -2.98
CA GLY A 211 18.28 7.80 -1.81
C GLY A 211 19.69 8.36 -2.07
N LYS A 212 20.38 7.94 -3.15
CA LYS A 212 21.69 8.50 -3.54
C LYS A 212 21.63 9.99 -3.89
N PHE A 213 20.45 10.48 -4.28
CA PHE A 213 20.25 11.85 -4.74
C PHE A 213 19.78 12.79 -3.64
N VAL A 214 19.70 12.33 -2.38
CA VAL A 214 19.23 13.18 -1.28
C VAL A 214 20.08 14.44 -1.15
N ASP A 215 21.40 14.31 -1.08
CA ASP A 215 22.29 15.47 -0.95
C ASP A 215 22.19 16.41 -2.16
N THR A 216 21.99 15.86 -3.36
CA THR A 216 21.79 16.63 -4.61
C THR A 216 20.59 17.58 -4.52
N ILE A 217 19.47 17.13 -3.93
CA ILE A 217 18.24 17.93 -3.89
C ILE A 217 18.18 18.89 -2.68
N LEU A 218 19.05 18.75 -1.67
CA LEU A 218 19.01 19.59 -0.47
C LEU A 218 19.27 21.08 -0.74
N HIS A 219 19.93 21.39 -1.86
CA HIS A 219 20.35 22.75 -2.19
C HIS A 219 19.34 23.57 -2.99
N LEU A 220 18.13 23.03 -3.24
CA LEU A 220 17.05 23.73 -3.95
C LEU A 220 17.41 24.22 -5.37
N ASP A 221 18.33 23.53 -6.05
CA ASP A 221 18.69 23.82 -7.44
C ASP A 221 17.76 23.06 -8.42
N PRO A 222 16.98 23.76 -9.26
CA PRO A 222 16.12 23.14 -10.26
C PRO A 222 16.84 22.20 -11.23
N ARG A 223 18.11 22.50 -11.58
CA ARG A 223 18.89 21.62 -12.47
C ARG A 223 19.23 20.31 -11.77
N ALA A 224 19.61 20.39 -10.49
CA ALA A 224 19.88 19.22 -9.66
C ALA A 224 18.61 18.36 -9.46
N PHE A 225 17.43 18.99 -9.41
CA PHE A 225 16.14 18.27 -9.40
C PHE A 225 15.91 17.52 -10.72
N ASP A 226 16.07 18.18 -11.85
CA ASP A 226 15.94 17.57 -13.17
C ASP A 226 16.95 16.42 -13.37
N ASP A 227 18.20 16.61 -12.96
CA ASP A 227 19.23 15.57 -12.99
C ASP A 227 18.85 14.37 -12.11
N THR A 228 18.25 14.61 -10.95
CA THR A 228 17.73 13.53 -10.09
C THR A 228 16.59 12.78 -10.79
N ALA A 229 15.59 13.48 -11.31
CA ALA A 229 14.45 12.87 -11.99
C ALA A 229 14.83 12.12 -13.26
N LYS A 230 15.78 12.66 -14.05
CA LYS A 230 16.37 11.99 -15.21
C LYS A 230 16.98 10.63 -14.86
N ASN A 231 17.48 10.47 -13.63
CA ASN A 231 18.04 9.21 -13.17
C ASN A 231 17.00 8.29 -12.52
N THR A 232 15.99 8.83 -11.81
CA THR A 232 15.05 8.03 -11.01
C THR A 232 13.78 7.62 -11.76
N ILE A 233 13.22 8.48 -12.62
CA ILE A 233 11.99 8.17 -13.37
C ILE A 233 12.16 6.95 -14.29
N PRO A 234 13.21 6.88 -15.15
CA PRO A 234 13.42 5.71 -16.01
C PRO A 234 13.61 4.39 -15.24
N VAL A 235 14.24 4.44 -14.07
CA VAL A 235 14.41 3.24 -13.22
C VAL A 235 13.06 2.84 -12.62
N THR A 236 12.27 3.81 -12.18
CA THR A 236 10.94 3.60 -11.60
C THR A 236 9.98 3.00 -12.62
N GLU A 237 9.96 3.50 -13.86
CA GLU A 237 9.19 2.93 -14.97
C GLU A 237 9.52 1.45 -15.21
N GLN A 238 10.80 1.07 -15.16
CA GLN A 238 11.21 -0.32 -15.29
C GLN A 238 10.69 -1.19 -14.12
N HIS A 239 10.70 -0.68 -12.89
CA HIS A 239 10.11 -1.36 -11.74
C HIS A 239 8.58 -1.53 -11.91
N VAL A 240 7.89 -0.51 -12.43
CA VAL A 240 6.45 -0.58 -12.74
C VAL A 240 6.17 -1.59 -13.85
N MET A 241 6.98 -1.64 -14.91
CA MET A 241 6.87 -2.67 -15.95
C MET A 241 7.06 -4.08 -15.35
N ALA A 242 7.99 -4.26 -14.41
CA ALA A 242 8.16 -5.54 -13.72
C ALA A 242 6.91 -5.93 -12.90
N VAL A 243 6.24 -4.98 -12.27
CA VAL A 243 4.94 -5.20 -11.60
C VAL A 243 3.86 -5.63 -12.60
N LEU A 244 3.78 -5.00 -13.77
CA LEU A 244 2.84 -5.37 -14.83
C LEU A 244 3.10 -6.82 -15.30
N LEU A 245 4.35 -7.18 -15.57
CA LEU A 245 4.70 -8.56 -15.94
C LEU A 245 4.35 -9.58 -14.86
N LYS A 246 4.59 -9.21 -13.59
CA LYS A 246 4.22 -10.02 -12.43
C LYS A 246 2.71 -10.21 -12.34
N PHE A 247 1.94 -9.14 -12.45
CA PHE A 247 0.49 -9.17 -12.37
C PHE A 247 -0.12 -10.04 -13.47
N TYR A 248 0.33 -9.86 -14.72
CA TYR A 248 -0.05 -10.75 -15.83
C TYR A 248 0.18 -12.22 -15.47
N THR A 249 1.36 -12.55 -14.92
CA THR A 249 1.70 -13.92 -14.53
C THR A 249 0.81 -14.45 -13.39
N ASP A 250 0.58 -13.64 -12.35
CA ASP A 250 -0.20 -14.04 -11.17
C ASP A 250 -1.71 -14.16 -11.51
N CYS A 251 -2.23 -13.34 -12.43
CA CYS A 251 -3.59 -13.48 -12.95
C CYS A 251 -3.79 -14.74 -13.79
N ASN A 252 -2.74 -15.21 -14.47
CA ASN A 252 -2.78 -16.41 -15.33
C ASN A 252 -2.24 -17.68 -14.64
N SER A 253 -1.91 -17.64 -13.35
CA SER A 253 -1.46 -18.81 -12.58
C SER A 253 -2.28 -19.00 -11.30
N ASP A 254 -2.23 -20.17 -10.68
CA ASP A 254 -2.90 -20.45 -9.41
C ASP A 254 -1.88 -20.67 -8.27
N LYS A 255 -1.15 -19.61 -7.93
CA LYS A 255 -0.15 -19.62 -6.84
C LYS A 255 -0.76 -19.45 -5.44
N GLY A 256 -2.08 -19.26 -5.32
CA GLY A 256 -2.79 -19.11 -4.05
C GLY A 256 -2.48 -17.84 -3.24
N ASN A 257 -1.93 -16.79 -3.85
CA ASN A 257 -1.59 -15.52 -3.17
C ASN A 257 -2.68 -14.45 -3.35
N PHE A 258 -3.94 -14.87 -3.29
CA PHE A 258 -5.13 -14.02 -3.44
C PHE A 258 -6.29 -14.64 -2.65
N VAL A 259 -7.35 -13.84 -2.46
CA VAL A 259 -8.64 -14.33 -1.96
C VAL A 259 -9.70 -14.17 -3.06
N CYS A 260 -10.79 -14.93 -2.97
CA CYS A 260 -11.86 -14.88 -3.95
C CYS A 260 -13.16 -14.46 -3.27
N ASN A 261 -13.96 -13.69 -4.00
CA ASN A 261 -15.33 -13.42 -3.61
C ASN A 261 -16.13 -14.72 -3.49
N ASP A 262 -17.02 -14.79 -2.51
CA ASP A 262 -17.93 -15.91 -2.28
C ASP A 262 -17.26 -17.27 -2.08
N LYS A 263 -16.01 -17.25 -1.57
CA LYS A 263 -15.27 -18.46 -1.23
C LYS A 263 -15.03 -18.57 0.27
N MET A 264 -15.19 -19.79 0.76
CA MET A 264 -14.91 -20.18 2.14
C MET A 264 -13.42 -20.44 2.32
N TYR A 265 -12.84 -19.93 3.39
CA TYR A 265 -11.44 -20.17 3.76
C TYR A 265 -11.33 -20.58 5.22
N SER A 266 -10.38 -21.47 5.48
CA SER A 266 -9.88 -21.68 6.83
C SER A 266 -8.64 -20.82 7.07
N PHE A 267 -8.58 -20.15 8.23
CA PHE A 267 -7.49 -19.24 8.59
C PHE A 267 -6.67 -19.87 9.71
N LYS A 268 -5.52 -20.44 9.37
CA LYS A 268 -4.61 -21.06 10.34
C LYS A 268 -3.53 -20.07 10.74
N ASN A 269 -3.38 -19.77 12.02
CA ASN A 269 -2.28 -18.94 12.49
C ASN A 269 -0.94 -19.69 12.37
N GLU A 270 0.08 -19.03 11.85
CA GLU A 270 1.39 -19.64 11.62
C GLU A 270 2.14 -19.96 12.92
N ALA A 271 2.08 -19.07 13.92
CA ALA A 271 2.81 -19.28 15.17
C ALA A 271 2.19 -20.38 16.05
N THR A 272 0.85 -20.38 16.18
CA THR A 272 0.16 -21.26 17.13
C THR A 272 -0.41 -22.52 16.48
N GLY A 273 -0.58 -22.53 15.16
CA GLY A 273 -1.29 -23.60 14.46
C GLY A 273 -2.81 -23.61 14.67
N LEU A 274 -3.34 -22.69 15.48
CA LEU A 274 -4.77 -22.58 15.79
C LEU A 274 -5.54 -21.96 14.62
N MET A 275 -6.83 -22.30 14.54
CA MET A 275 -7.76 -21.87 13.51
C MET A 275 -8.61 -20.69 14.00
N LEU A 276 -8.87 -19.69 13.15
CA LEU A 276 -9.99 -18.78 13.41
C LEU A 276 -11.27 -19.60 13.46
N THR A 277 -11.97 -19.48 14.58
CA THR A 277 -13.18 -20.22 14.88
C THR A 277 -14.30 -19.25 15.20
N VAL A 278 -15.43 -19.43 14.52
CA VAL A 278 -16.65 -18.66 14.74
C VAL A 278 -17.38 -19.22 15.95
N THR A 279 -17.81 -18.35 16.86
CA THR A 279 -18.58 -18.70 18.06
C THR A 279 -19.79 -17.77 18.17
N PRO A 280 -20.78 -18.05 19.02
CA PRO A 280 -21.89 -17.12 19.27
C PRO A 280 -21.44 -15.72 19.73
N LYS A 281 -20.21 -15.56 20.24
CA LYS A 281 -19.64 -14.30 20.73
C LYS A 281 -18.64 -13.65 19.75
N GLY A 282 -18.57 -14.11 18.50
CA GLY A 282 -17.63 -13.60 17.48
C GLY A 282 -16.48 -14.56 17.20
N LEU A 283 -15.30 -14.03 16.88
CA LEU A 283 -14.13 -14.83 16.51
C LEU A 283 -13.21 -15.12 17.69
N ILE A 284 -12.76 -16.37 17.78
CA ILE A 284 -11.64 -16.79 18.64
C ILE A 284 -10.60 -17.52 17.80
N VAL A 285 -9.50 -17.92 18.44
CA VAL A 285 -8.57 -18.92 17.90
C VAL A 285 -8.70 -20.20 18.71
N ASP A 286 -8.78 -21.33 18.03
CA ASP A 286 -9.03 -22.64 18.66
C ASP A 286 -8.36 -23.77 17.88
N GLU A 287 -8.25 -24.95 18.48
CA GLU A 287 -7.74 -26.14 17.80
C GLU A 287 -8.64 -26.55 16.64
N ALA A 288 -8.04 -27.15 15.61
CA ALA A 288 -8.79 -27.63 14.45
C ALA A 288 -9.82 -28.68 14.87
N ASP A 289 -11.08 -28.44 14.53
CA ASP A 289 -12.20 -29.28 14.94
C ASP A 289 -13.29 -29.24 13.85
N LYS A 290 -13.69 -30.42 13.37
CA LYS A 290 -14.68 -30.59 12.31
C LYS A 290 -16.10 -30.20 12.75
N ASP A 291 -16.36 -30.21 14.06
CA ASP A 291 -17.68 -29.91 14.63
C ASP A 291 -17.80 -28.41 14.96
N LYS A 292 -16.73 -27.62 14.77
CA LYS A 292 -16.70 -26.17 14.93
C LYS A 292 -16.74 -25.46 13.57
N GLU A 293 -17.34 -24.27 13.55
CA GLU A 293 -17.35 -23.41 12.37
C GLU A 293 -15.97 -22.72 12.20
N GLN A 294 -15.11 -23.34 11.39
CA GLN A 294 -13.72 -22.91 11.13
C GLN A 294 -13.45 -22.55 9.66
N LYS A 295 -14.52 -22.37 8.90
CA LYS A 295 -14.50 -21.83 7.55
C LYS A 295 -15.32 -20.56 7.53
N ILE A 296 -14.74 -19.50 6.98
CA ILE A 296 -15.34 -18.17 6.95
C ILE A 296 -15.49 -17.74 5.49
N LEU A 297 -16.66 -17.23 5.13
CA LEU A 297 -16.92 -16.74 3.79
C LEU A 297 -16.28 -15.37 3.61
N ILE A 298 -15.47 -15.23 2.56
CA ILE A 298 -14.96 -13.92 2.13
C ILE A 298 -15.97 -13.27 1.19
N LYS A 299 -16.40 -12.06 1.54
CA LYS A 299 -17.21 -11.18 0.71
C LYS A 299 -16.34 -10.02 0.23
N LEU A 300 -15.78 -10.16 -0.97
CA LEU A 300 -14.89 -9.15 -1.55
C LEU A 300 -15.71 -7.96 -2.06
N CYS A 301 -15.25 -6.75 -1.81
CA CYS A 301 -15.86 -5.52 -2.28
C CYS A 301 -15.07 -4.93 -3.45
N GLU A 302 -15.73 -4.17 -4.32
CA GLU A 302 -15.09 -3.41 -5.40
C GLU A 302 -14.01 -2.45 -4.90
N SER A 303 -14.12 -2.02 -3.62
CA SER A 303 -13.10 -1.26 -2.90
C SER A 303 -11.88 -2.08 -2.47
N GLY A 304 -11.64 -3.27 -3.03
CA GLY A 304 -10.47 -4.12 -2.76
C GLY A 304 -10.35 -4.66 -1.32
N THR A 305 -11.24 -4.23 -0.43
CA THR A 305 -11.43 -4.74 0.93
C THR A 305 -12.40 -5.91 0.92
N PHE A 306 -12.49 -6.64 2.03
CA PHE A 306 -13.47 -7.70 2.17
C PHE A 306 -14.12 -7.72 3.55
N GLY A 307 -15.35 -8.23 3.60
CA GLY A 307 -16.02 -8.64 4.83
C GLY A 307 -15.82 -10.13 5.10
N LEU A 308 -15.86 -10.50 6.38
CA LEU A 308 -15.86 -11.87 6.85
C LEU A 308 -17.29 -12.24 7.26
N LYS A 309 -17.87 -13.28 6.66
CA LYS A 309 -19.24 -13.71 6.91
C LYS A 309 -19.27 -15.14 7.43
N ALA A 310 -19.98 -15.33 8.54
CA ALA A 310 -20.26 -16.64 9.14
C ALA A 310 -21.38 -17.37 8.37
N GLU A 311 -21.43 -18.69 8.52
CA GLU A 311 -22.44 -19.56 7.90
C GLU A 311 -23.86 -19.19 8.33
N ASN A 312 -24.03 -18.74 9.58
CA ASN A 312 -25.30 -18.27 10.12
C ASN A 312 -25.83 -16.95 9.49
N GLY A 313 -25.07 -16.35 8.56
CA GLY A 313 -25.45 -15.14 7.86
C GLY A 313 -24.87 -13.84 8.44
N GLY A 314 -24.34 -13.87 9.67
CA GLY A 314 -23.78 -12.70 10.35
C GLY A 314 -22.42 -12.29 9.80
N TYR A 315 -22.18 -10.99 9.62
CA TYR A 315 -20.85 -10.47 9.31
C TYR A 315 -20.06 -10.25 10.60
N ILE A 316 -18.79 -10.64 10.62
CA ILE A 316 -17.91 -10.35 11.75
C ILE A 316 -17.77 -8.84 11.90
N ASN A 317 -18.05 -8.32 13.09
CA ASN A 317 -17.95 -6.90 13.36
C ASN A 317 -16.48 -6.43 13.40
N LYS A 318 -16.25 -5.12 13.36
CA LYS A 318 -14.90 -4.54 13.30
C LYS A 318 -13.99 -4.88 14.50
N LYS A 319 -14.60 -5.20 15.65
CA LYS A 319 -13.95 -5.63 16.90
C LYS A 319 -13.65 -7.12 16.96
N CYS A 320 -14.11 -7.88 15.95
CA CYS A 320 -14.03 -9.34 15.90
C CYS A 320 -14.70 -10.05 17.09
N ASN A 321 -15.59 -9.38 17.84
CA ASN A 321 -16.18 -9.86 19.10
C ASN A 321 -17.70 -9.98 19.05
N GLY A 322 -18.25 -10.13 17.85
CA GLY A 322 -19.68 -10.27 17.61
C GLY A 322 -19.99 -10.17 16.13
N PHE A 323 -21.29 -10.08 15.83
CA PHE A 323 -21.80 -10.09 14.47
C PHE A 323 -22.67 -8.87 14.19
N ASP A 324 -22.54 -8.34 12.98
CA ASP A 324 -23.45 -7.36 12.40
C ASP A 324 -24.36 -8.07 11.38
N TYR A 325 -25.67 -8.03 11.64
CA TYR A 325 -26.69 -8.53 10.72
C TYR A 325 -27.16 -7.37 9.85
N LEU A 326 -26.62 -7.31 8.64
CA LEU A 326 -26.78 -6.17 7.76
C LEU A 326 -28.20 -6.09 7.20
N LYS A 327 -28.80 -4.89 7.30
CA LYS A 327 -30.01 -4.53 6.55
C LYS A 327 -29.67 -4.38 5.07
N ILE A 328 -30.68 -4.22 4.23
CA ILE A 328 -30.51 -3.81 2.82
C ILE A 328 -29.62 -2.55 2.80
N ASN A 329 -28.53 -2.60 2.05
CA ASN A 329 -27.47 -1.57 1.95
C ASN A 329 -26.56 -1.38 3.19
N GLY A 330 -26.62 -2.26 4.19
CA GLY A 330 -25.67 -2.24 5.30
C GLY A 330 -24.24 -2.56 4.84
N LYS A 331 -23.24 -1.90 5.43
CA LYS A 331 -21.82 -2.15 5.15
C LYS A 331 -21.23 -3.06 6.23
N ALA A 332 -20.63 -4.18 5.83
CA ALA A 332 -19.86 -5.03 6.73
C ALA A 332 -18.61 -4.30 7.23
N ALA A 333 -18.08 -4.72 8.38
CA ALA A 333 -16.72 -4.35 8.75
C ALA A 333 -15.73 -4.83 7.67
N GLN A 334 -14.78 -3.96 7.34
CA GLN A 334 -13.84 -4.21 6.24
C GLN A 334 -12.46 -4.64 6.74
N PHE A 335 -11.83 -5.51 5.95
CA PHE A 335 -10.48 -6.01 6.15
C PHE A 335 -9.67 -5.88 4.86
N ARG A 336 -8.34 -5.83 4.98
CA ARG A 336 -7.41 -5.92 3.85
C ARG A 336 -6.42 -7.03 4.08
N SER A 337 -6.02 -7.70 3.02
CA SER A 337 -5.00 -8.76 3.05
C SER A 337 -3.75 -8.32 2.31
N GLU A 338 -2.60 -8.72 2.84
CA GLU A 338 -1.31 -8.60 2.17
C GLU A 338 -0.72 -10.00 2.02
N ALA A 339 -0.55 -10.45 0.78
CA ALA A 339 0.05 -11.75 0.49
C ALA A 339 1.57 -11.73 0.76
N LEU A 340 2.05 -12.76 1.46
CA LEU A 340 3.46 -12.99 1.77
C LEU A 340 4.05 -14.18 0.99
N GLY A 341 3.24 -14.86 0.17
CA GLY A 341 3.61 -16.06 -0.57
C GLY A 341 3.15 -17.35 0.11
N ASN A 342 3.02 -18.43 -0.65
CA ASN A 342 2.60 -19.75 -0.14
C ASN A 342 1.28 -19.69 0.65
N ARG A 343 0.30 -18.90 0.18
CA ARG A 343 -1.00 -18.68 0.85
C ARG A 343 -0.90 -18.07 2.26
N ARG A 344 0.24 -17.45 2.59
CA ARG A 344 0.44 -16.72 3.85
C ARG A 344 -0.01 -15.28 3.66
N PHE A 345 -0.75 -14.76 4.62
CA PHE A 345 -1.28 -13.40 4.60
C PHE A 345 -1.14 -12.74 5.97
N VAL A 346 -1.00 -11.42 5.97
CA VAL A 346 -1.37 -10.61 7.14
C VAL A 346 -2.66 -9.85 6.81
N ILE A 347 -3.49 -9.62 7.83
CA ILE A 347 -4.83 -9.07 7.66
C ILE A 347 -4.99 -7.83 8.54
N SER A 348 -5.20 -6.67 7.93
CA SER A 348 -5.45 -5.41 8.66
C SER A 348 -6.94 -5.10 8.78
N THR A 349 -7.31 -4.31 9.79
CA THR A 349 -8.72 -4.10 10.18
C THR A 349 -9.17 -2.65 10.03
N GLU A 350 -10.39 -2.42 9.53
CA GLU A 350 -11.02 -1.10 9.44
C GLU A 350 -11.18 -0.41 10.81
N GLU A 351 -11.31 -1.17 11.91
CA GLU A 351 -11.38 -0.59 13.26
C GLU A 351 -10.16 0.30 13.58
N SER A 352 -9.00 -0.07 13.05
CA SER A 352 -7.75 0.65 13.23
C SER A 352 -7.40 1.58 12.07
N GLU A 353 -8.36 1.87 11.17
CA GLU A 353 -8.09 2.53 9.88
C GLU A 353 -6.99 1.78 9.09
N PHE A 354 -6.99 0.45 9.18
CA PHE A 354 -6.01 -0.46 8.58
C PHE A 354 -4.55 -0.30 9.09
N LYS A 355 -4.34 0.33 10.26
CA LYS A 355 -3.01 0.49 10.89
C LYS A 355 -2.57 -0.71 11.74
N LYS A 356 -3.50 -1.58 12.13
CA LYS A 356 -3.24 -2.78 12.95
C LYS A 356 -3.70 -4.04 12.25
N TYR A 357 -3.05 -5.14 12.62
CA TYR A 357 -3.19 -6.46 12.00
C TYR A 357 -3.70 -7.49 13.01
N LEU A 358 -4.56 -8.38 12.53
CA LEU A 358 -5.06 -9.52 13.30
C LEU A 358 -3.89 -10.40 13.74
N THR A 359 -3.81 -10.67 15.03
CA THR A 359 -2.75 -11.47 15.63
C THR A 359 -3.32 -12.46 16.65
N ALA A 360 -2.78 -13.68 16.65
CA ALA A 360 -3.06 -14.69 17.66
C ALA A 360 -1.93 -14.71 18.70
N LYS A 361 -2.19 -14.24 19.92
CA LYS A 361 -1.18 -14.24 21.00
C LYS A 361 -1.77 -14.87 22.26
N GLY A 362 -1.11 -15.90 22.78
CA GLY A 362 -1.56 -16.61 23.99
C GLY A 362 -2.96 -17.19 23.87
N GLY A 363 -3.32 -17.75 22.71
CA GLY A 363 -4.65 -18.31 22.45
C GLY A 363 -5.76 -17.27 22.30
N LYS A 364 -5.44 -15.98 22.17
CA LYS A 364 -6.41 -14.89 21.99
C LYS A 364 -6.22 -14.20 20.64
N LEU A 365 -7.35 -13.87 20.01
CA LEU A 365 -7.38 -12.99 18.85
C LEU A 365 -7.32 -11.53 19.31
N THR A 366 -6.38 -10.76 18.77
CA THR A 366 -6.21 -9.33 19.05
C THR A 366 -5.76 -8.60 17.78
N ALA A 367 -5.57 -7.28 17.85
CA ALA A 367 -4.98 -6.49 16.77
C ALA A 367 -3.77 -5.68 17.26
N ALA A 368 -2.66 -5.73 16.53
CA ALA A 368 -1.40 -5.07 16.89
C ALA A 368 -0.75 -4.35 15.69
N PRO A 369 0.13 -3.35 15.91
CA PRO A 369 0.93 -2.75 14.84
C PRO A 369 1.73 -3.80 14.08
N TYR A 370 1.97 -3.58 12.78
CA TYR A 370 2.71 -4.53 11.95
C TYR A 370 4.15 -4.70 12.43
N GLU A 371 4.56 -5.94 12.59
CA GLU A 371 5.96 -6.30 12.83
C GLU A 371 6.42 -7.29 11.73
N PRO A 372 7.49 -6.97 10.98
CA PRO A 372 8.02 -7.83 9.95
C PRO A 372 8.31 -9.24 10.45
N GLU A 373 7.85 -10.22 9.66
CA GLU A 373 8.05 -11.64 9.89
C GLU A 373 7.52 -12.15 11.24
N ASN A 374 6.62 -11.42 11.90
CA ASN A 374 6.01 -11.90 13.14
C ASN A 374 4.98 -13.01 12.84
N PRO A 375 5.25 -14.28 13.15
CA PRO A 375 4.38 -15.39 12.79
C PRO A 375 3.03 -15.33 13.50
N THR A 376 2.91 -14.58 14.61
CA THR A 376 1.61 -14.42 15.31
C THR A 376 0.61 -13.62 14.49
N MET A 377 1.06 -12.81 13.54
CA MET A 377 0.22 -12.01 12.64
C MET A 377 -0.07 -12.71 11.30
N ILE A 378 0.62 -13.83 11.03
CA ILE A 378 0.57 -14.51 9.74
C ILE A 378 -0.51 -15.60 9.78
N TRP A 379 -1.37 -15.58 8.77
CA TRP A 379 -2.48 -16.49 8.57
C TRP A 379 -2.28 -17.25 7.26
N VAL A 380 -2.26 -18.57 7.33
CA VAL A 380 -2.28 -19.46 6.17
C VAL A 380 -3.74 -19.71 5.81
N LEU A 381 -4.12 -19.33 4.59
CA LEU A 381 -5.48 -19.51 4.09
C LEU A 381 -5.53 -20.79 3.23
N CYS A 382 -6.45 -21.70 3.59
CA CYS A 382 -6.66 -22.98 2.92
C CYS A 382 -8.05 -23.09 2.30
#